data_AF-A0A7J2PX41-F1
#
_entry.id   AF-A0A7J2PX41-F1
#
_cell.length_a   1.000
_cell.length_b   1.000
_cell.length_c   1.000
_cell.angle_alpha   90.00
_cell.angle_beta   90.00
_cell.angle_gamma   90.00
#
_symmetry.space_group_name_H-M   'P 1'
#
loop_
_entity.id
_entity.type
_entity.pdbx_description
1 polymer ?
#
loop_
_entity_poly.entity_id
_entity_poly.type
_entity_poly.pdbx_seq_one_letter_code
_entity_poly.pdbx_strand_id
1 'polypeptide(L)'
;MFQKDLFSGFITAISLFSSELNEKLGYPEKYGRLPAIPLNLIFEIMISHINPLIGVLVVEKKDIDRDMKDFLNETLNDFLLKFYDQIENWEGEVSSFSTYKDEIEKIYKKMELFSFQIPKMKEISVSKTVFNETYLDVINEIDGKKSIKEISQKMGKPLDDIKTIISNLLWSELITLSEKVYADDIFEPKRDLFYLIRTKNLDSEKVELELIEEKLGEHKLLEAIDGFKTVYNLSKEFPNLSIYEIKRLLSFYLSKGSYIEKVELFPQIININDESLGDLTTEDLVLSYSLENICDGELSLENLSIKIGFPIRDIKKILDLLGKHVFYKKKYVK
;
A
#
# COMPACT_ATOMS: atom_id res chain seq x y z
N MET A 1 -0.68 15.58 -35.36
CA MET A 1 0.54 15.17 -36.09
C MET A 1 1.84 15.65 -35.43
N PHE A 2 1.81 16.31 -34.25
CA PHE A 2 3.01 16.90 -33.61
C PHE A 2 3.52 16.13 -32.35
N GLN A 3 3.01 14.94 -32.02
CA GLN A 3 3.34 14.26 -30.75
C GLN A 3 4.21 12.99 -30.89
N LYS A 4 4.18 12.27 -32.02
CA LYS A 4 4.97 11.04 -32.19
C LYS A 4 6.48 11.31 -32.31
N ASP A 5 6.84 12.31 -33.12
CA ASP A 5 8.26 12.65 -33.40
C ASP A 5 8.97 13.27 -32.19
N LEU A 6 8.22 13.97 -31.33
CA LEU A 6 8.74 14.54 -30.08
C LEU A 6 9.01 13.45 -29.04
N PHE A 7 8.15 12.44 -28.94
CA PHE A 7 8.33 11.34 -27.99
C PHE A 7 9.43 10.38 -28.45
N SER A 8 9.48 10.02 -29.73
CA SER A 8 10.59 9.22 -30.29
C SER A 8 11.92 9.97 -30.20
N GLY A 9 11.94 11.28 -30.49
CA GLY A 9 13.10 12.14 -30.33
C GLY A 9 13.57 12.24 -28.88
N PHE A 10 12.64 12.33 -27.92
CA PHE A 10 12.94 12.35 -26.50
C PHE A 10 13.54 11.03 -26.01
N ILE A 11 12.96 9.89 -26.38
CA ILE A 11 13.49 8.56 -26.02
C ILE A 11 14.85 8.31 -26.67
N THR A 12 15.03 8.74 -27.93
CA THR A 12 16.32 8.62 -28.63
C THR A 12 17.38 9.51 -27.97
N ALA A 13 17.03 10.75 -27.60
CA ALA A 13 17.93 11.64 -26.87
C ALA A 13 18.29 11.07 -25.49
N ILE A 14 17.32 10.48 -24.79
CA ILE A 14 17.53 9.77 -23.52
C ILE A 14 18.46 8.57 -23.69
N SER A 15 18.28 7.78 -24.75
CA SER A 15 19.12 6.62 -25.05
C SER A 15 20.56 7.02 -25.36
N LEU A 16 20.75 8.02 -26.23
CA LEU A 16 22.06 8.58 -26.57
C LEU A 16 22.74 9.19 -25.33
N PHE A 17 21.99 9.96 -24.55
CA PHE A 17 22.48 10.55 -23.30
C PHE A 17 22.89 9.47 -22.28
N SER A 18 22.11 8.41 -22.15
CA SER A 18 22.41 7.28 -21.27
C SER A 18 23.66 6.51 -21.72
N SER A 19 23.79 6.25 -23.02
CA SER A 19 24.98 5.62 -23.60
C SER A 19 26.24 6.43 -23.30
N GLU A 20 26.18 7.75 -23.52
CA GLU A 20 27.32 8.64 -23.31
C GLU A 20 27.64 8.85 -21.81
N LEU A 21 26.62 8.85 -20.95
CA LEU A 21 26.79 8.86 -19.49
C LEU A 21 27.49 7.59 -18.99
N ASN A 22 27.12 6.41 -19.47
CA ASN A 22 27.75 5.15 -19.04
C ASN A 22 29.19 5.04 -19.50
N GLU A 23 29.49 5.51 -20.73
CA GLU A 23 30.86 5.57 -21.25
C GLU A 23 31.76 6.48 -20.41
N LYS A 24 31.24 7.63 -19.96
CA LYS A 24 31.99 8.62 -19.17
C LYS A 24 32.04 8.33 -17.67
N LEU A 25 30.98 7.78 -17.09
CA LEU A 25 30.91 7.44 -15.65
C LEU A 25 31.45 6.04 -15.33
N GLY A 26 31.78 5.26 -16.35
CA GLY A 26 32.43 3.96 -16.18
C GLY A 26 31.53 2.95 -15.47
N TYR A 27 30.23 2.92 -15.76
CA TYR A 27 29.34 1.80 -15.43
C TYR A 27 29.51 0.73 -16.50
N PRO A 28 30.44 -0.22 -16.35
CA PRO A 28 30.69 -1.20 -17.40
C PRO A 28 29.65 -2.31 -17.23
N GLU A 29 29.26 -2.93 -18.35
CA GLU A 29 28.43 -4.14 -18.37
C GLU A 29 28.93 -5.26 -17.43
N LYS A 30 30.20 -5.19 -16.99
CA LYS A 30 30.83 -6.04 -15.98
C LYS A 30 30.07 -6.17 -14.65
N TYR A 31 29.21 -5.23 -14.26
CA TYR A 31 28.42 -5.34 -13.03
C TYR A 31 26.98 -5.80 -13.24
N GLY A 32 26.62 -6.21 -14.47
CA GLY A 32 25.28 -6.72 -14.76
C GLY A 32 24.16 -5.68 -14.72
N ARG A 33 24.44 -4.39 -14.50
CA ARG A 33 23.45 -3.31 -14.53
C ARG A 33 23.22 -2.78 -15.94
N LEU A 34 21.96 -2.54 -16.29
CA LEU A 34 21.61 -1.82 -17.52
C LEU A 34 21.88 -0.32 -17.34
N PRO A 35 22.04 0.42 -18.45
CA PRO A 35 21.98 1.87 -18.47
C PRO A 35 20.77 2.39 -17.68
N ALA A 36 21.01 3.16 -16.61
CA ALA A 36 19.94 3.67 -15.76
C ALA A 36 20.04 5.21 -15.62
N ILE A 37 18.94 5.91 -15.88
CA ILE A 37 18.85 7.36 -15.67
C ILE A 37 18.09 7.61 -14.36
N PRO A 38 18.68 8.30 -13.38
CA PRO A 38 17.95 8.69 -12.18
C PRO A 38 16.85 9.69 -12.55
N LEU A 39 15.60 9.29 -12.31
CA LEU A 39 14.40 10.14 -12.49
C LEU A 39 14.21 11.05 -11.27
N ASN A 40 14.35 10.47 -10.07
CA ASN A 40 14.37 11.18 -8.80
C ASN A 40 15.10 10.33 -7.73
N LEU A 41 14.91 10.63 -6.45
CA LEU A 41 15.52 9.87 -5.35
C LEU A 41 15.06 8.41 -5.27
N ILE A 42 13.86 8.11 -5.79
CA ILE A 42 13.17 6.84 -5.61
C ILE A 42 13.18 6.01 -6.89
N PHE A 43 13.14 6.63 -8.07
CA PHE A 43 13.00 5.94 -9.35
C PHE A 43 14.20 6.11 -10.27
N GLU A 44 14.48 5.06 -11.03
CA GLU A 44 15.42 5.05 -12.15
C GLU A 44 14.74 4.53 -13.42
N ILE A 45 15.14 5.09 -14.56
CA ILE A 45 14.76 4.61 -15.89
C ILE A 45 15.85 3.64 -16.34
N MET A 46 15.56 2.35 -16.34
CA MET A 46 16.39 1.35 -16.99
C MET A 46 16.12 1.33 -18.49
N ILE A 47 17.19 1.28 -19.29
CA ILE A 47 17.11 1.24 -20.75
C ILE A 47 17.80 -0.03 -21.22
N SER A 48 17.11 -0.81 -22.05
CA SER A 48 17.71 -1.92 -22.78
C SER A 48 17.55 -1.70 -24.28
N HIS A 49 18.57 -2.08 -25.04
CA HIS A 49 18.60 -1.92 -26.48
C HIS A 49 18.82 -3.28 -27.14
N ILE A 50 17.86 -3.70 -27.94
CA ILE A 50 17.94 -4.90 -28.79
C ILE A 50 17.47 -4.50 -30.18
N ASN A 51 18.39 -4.28 -31.11
CA ASN A 51 18.11 -3.74 -32.44
C ASN A 51 16.92 -4.47 -33.14
N PRO A 52 15.88 -3.76 -33.62
CA PRO A 52 15.69 -2.30 -33.68
C PRO A 52 14.91 -1.67 -32.51
N LEU A 53 14.73 -2.39 -31.41
CA LEU A 53 13.94 -1.97 -30.25
C LEU A 53 14.78 -1.29 -29.16
N ILE A 54 14.13 -0.30 -28.54
CA ILE A 54 14.55 0.30 -27.28
C ILE A 54 13.45 0.03 -26.26
N GLY A 55 13.79 -0.73 -25.20
CA GLY A 55 12.92 -0.95 -24.05
C GLY A 55 13.28 0.02 -22.93
N VAL A 56 12.25 0.58 -22.30
CA VAL A 56 12.39 1.52 -21.20
C VAL A 56 11.53 1.03 -20.05
N LEU A 57 12.15 0.88 -18.88
CA LEU A 57 11.47 0.44 -17.66
C LEU A 57 11.73 1.44 -16.53
N VAL A 58 10.68 1.92 -15.89
CA VAL A 58 10.79 2.77 -14.68
C VAL A 58 10.66 1.87 -13.47
N VAL A 59 11.69 1.85 -12.62
CA VAL A 59 11.75 1.00 -11.42
C VAL A 59 12.11 1.82 -10.19
N GLU A 60 11.68 1.37 -9.02
CA GLU A 60 12.21 1.93 -7.77
C GLU A 60 13.67 1.48 -7.57
N LYS A 61 14.55 2.37 -7.10
CA LYS A 61 15.98 2.11 -6.89
C LYS A 61 16.27 0.89 -6.02
N LYS A 62 15.37 0.59 -5.09
CA LYS A 62 15.47 -0.55 -4.17
C LYS A 62 15.16 -1.89 -4.85
N ASP A 63 14.42 -1.85 -5.96
CA ASP A 63 13.96 -3.00 -6.74
C ASP A 63 14.81 -3.21 -8.00
N ILE A 64 15.92 -2.47 -8.15
CA ILE A 64 16.89 -2.68 -9.23
C ILE A 64 17.74 -3.91 -8.90
N ASP A 65 17.22 -5.06 -9.26
CA ASP A 65 17.92 -6.33 -9.20
C ASP A 65 18.20 -6.89 -10.60
N ARG A 66 18.85 -8.06 -10.63
CA ARG A 66 19.12 -8.81 -11.86
C ARG A 66 17.83 -9.25 -12.53
N ASP A 67 16.77 -9.49 -11.75
CA ASP A 67 15.49 -10.00 -12.20
C ASP A 67 14.76 -8.97 -13.05
N MET A 68 14.79 -7.68 -12.71
CA MET A 68 14.19 -6.60 -13.53
C MET A 68 14.91 -6.39 -14.87
N LYS A 69 16.23 -6.60 -14.91
CA LYS A 69 17.01 -6.58 -16.16
C LYS A 69 16.65 -7.77 -17.04
N ASP A 70 16.66 -8.96 -16.47
CA ASP A 70 16.35 -10.19 -17.20
C ASP A 70 14.91 -10.10 -17.70
N PHE A 71 14.00 -9.57 -16.90
CA PHE A 71 12.62 -9.28 -17.28
C PHE A 71 12.51 -8.33 -18.49
N LEU A 72 13.20 -7.17 -18.48
CA LEU A 72 13.13 -6.21 -19.59
C LEU A 72 13.71 -6.82 -20.86
N ASN A 73 14.81 -7.58 -20.76
CA ASN A 73 15.41 -8.27 -21.90
C ASN A 73 14.53 -9.39 -22.44
N GLU A 74 13.96 -10.21 -21.57
CA GLU A 74 13.01 -11.26 -21.94
C GLU A 74 11.79 -10.67 -22.64
N THR A 75 11.25 -9.57 -22.11
CA THR A 75 10.14 -8.83 -22.72
C THR A 75 10.48 -8.32 -24.12
N LEU A 76 11.65 -7.71 -24.32
CA LEU A 76 12.07 -7.23 -25.64
C LEU A 76 12.29 -8.40 -26.62
N ASN A 77 12.87 -9.50 -26.16
CA ASN A 77 13.09 -10.68 -26.98
C ASN A 77 11.78 -11.35 -27.39
N ASP A 78 10.83 -11.48 -26.47
CA ASP A 78 9.50 -12.02 -26.74
C ASP A 78 8.74 -11.13 -27.75
N PHE A 79 8.82 -9.80 -27.63
CA PHE A 79 8.27 -8.89 -28.62
C PHE A 79 8.89 -9.10 -30.01
N LEU A 80 10.22 -9.18 -30.09
CA LEU A 80 10.92 -9.42 -31.36
C LEU A 80 10.52 -10.75 -31.97
N LEU A 81 10.51 -11.84 -31.20
CA LEU A 81 10.12 -13.15 -31.69
C LEU A 81 8.72 -13.16 -32.27
N LYS A 82 7.81 -12.39 -31.68
CA LYS A 82 6.40 -12.36 -32.07
C LYS A 82 6.11 -11.45 -33.26
N PHE A 83 6.84 -10.35 -33.38
CA PHE A 83 6.54 -9.29 -34.35
C PHE A 83 7.68 -9.01 -35.33
N TYR A 84 8.71 -9.85 -35.40
CA TYR A 84 9.89 -9.66 -36.26
C TYR A 84 9.52 -9.21 -37.68
N ASP A 85 8.66 -9.97 -38.36
CA ASP A 85 8.26 -9.72 -39.75
C ASP A 85 7.49 -8.40 -39.93
N GLN A 86 6.75 -8.00 -38.90
CA GLN A 86 5.98 -6.75 -38.89
C GLN A 86 6.86 -5.54 -38.60
N ILE A 87 7.92 -5.73 -37.80
CA ILE A 87 8.90 -4.69 -37.47
C ILE A 87 9.77 -4.37 -38.69
N GLU A 88 10.20 -5.39 -39.43
CA GLU A 88 11.04 -5.21 -40.63
C GLU A 88 10.37 -4.32 -41.68
N ASN A 89 9.04 -4.38 -41.76
CA ASN A 89 8.22 -3.61 -42.70
C ASN A 89 7.40 -2.51 -42.01
N TRP A 90 7.82 -2.06 -40.83
CA TRP A 90 7.02 -1.14 -40.02
C TRP A 90 7.10 0.30 -40.52
N GLU A 91 5.97 0.84 -40.98
CA GLU A 91 5.85 2.24 -41.44
C GLU A 91 5.32 3.20 -40.36
N GLY A 92 5.37 2.81 -39.07
CA GLY A 92 4.98 3.68 -37.94
C GLY A 92 3.55 3.51 -37.41
N GLU A 93 2.82 2.51 -37.90
CA GLU A 93 1.50 2.14 -37.37
C GLU A 93 1.62 1.26 -36.10
N VAL A 94 1.20 1.79 -34.95
CA VAL A 94 1.39 1.12 -33.64
C VAL A 94 0.26 0.11 -33.33
N SER A 95 -0.88 0.21 -34.03
CA SER A 95 -2.05 -0.67 -33.87
C SER A 95 -1.69 -2.14 -34.04
N SER A 96 -0.74 -2.44 -34.94
CA SER A 96 -0.28 -3.80 -35.23
C SER A 96 0.29 -4.53 -34.00
N PHE A 97 0.73 -3.78 -32.99
CA PHE A 97 1.32 -4.30 -31.76
C PHE A 97 0.39 -4.18 -30.55
N SER A 98 -0.86 -3.75 -30.73
CA SER A 98 -1.76 -3.43 -29.60
C SER A 98 -2.05 -4.64 -28.71
N THR A 99 -2.03 -5.85 -29.28
CA THR A 99 -2.25 -7.11 -28.55
C THR A 99 -1.14 -7.40 -27.54
N TYR A 100 0.07 -6.91 -27.77
CA TYR A 100 1.19 -7.13 -26.86
C TYR A 100 1.03 -6.35 -25.55
N LYS A 101 0.38 -5.19 -25.61
CA LYS A 101 0.05 -4.40 -24.42
C LYS A 101 -0.77 -5.25 -23.44
N ASP A 102 -1.78 -5.96 -23.92
CA ASP A 102 -2.64 -6.79 -23.08
C ASP A 102 -1.89 -7.97 -22.45
N GLU A 103 -0.87 -8.49 -23.12
CA GLU A 103 -0.02 -9.59 -22.65
C GLU A 103 0.94 -9.12 -21.55
N ILE A 104 1.62 -7.99 -21.77
CA ILE A 104 2.47 -7.37 -20.76
C ILE A 104 1.65 -6.94 -19.55
N GLU A 105 0.46 -6.37 -19.77
CA GLU A 105 -0.46 -6.03 -18.69
C GLU A 105 -0.82 -7.26 -17.85
N LYS A 106 -1.03 -8.44 -18.43
CA LYS A 106 -1.30 -9.67 -17.66
C LYS A 106 -0.13 -10.09 -16.77
N ILE A 107 1.10 -9.89 -17.24
CA ILE A 107 2.33 -10.21 -16.51
C ILE A 107 2.50 -9.25 -15.32
N TYR A 108 2.26 -7.95 -15.53
CA TYR A 108 2.35 -6.91 -14.51
C TYR A 108 1.15 -6.86 -13.55
N LYS A 109 -0.04 -7.32 -13.97
CA LYS A 109 -1.29 -7.27 -13.18
C LYS A 109 -1.30 -8.17 -11.95
N LYS A 110 -0.18 -8.80 -11.56
CA LYS A 110 -0.01 -9.44 -10.25
C LYS A 110 0.08 -8.42 -9.11
N MET A 111 -0.89 -7.50 -9.02
CA MET A 111 -1.18 -6.84 -7.76
C MET A 111 -1.99 -7.84 -6.94
N GLU A 112 -1.46 -8.27 -5.81
CA GLU A 112 -2.18 -9.15 -4.90
C GLU A 112 -3.35 -8.35 -4.30
N LEU A 113 -4.56 -8.60 -4.82
CA LEU A 113 -5.79 -8.07 -4.23
C LEU A 113 -6.27 -9.00 -3.14
N PHE A 114 -6.53 -8.42 -1.97
CA PHE A 114 -7.07 -9.11 -0.82
C PHE A 114 -8.59 -8.99 -0.79
N SER A 115 -9.27 -10.06 -0.40
CA SER A 115 -10.73 -10.14 -0.44
C SER A 115 -11.43 -9.17 0.53
N PHE A 116 -10.73 -8.71 1.56
CA PHE A 116 -11.20 -7.75 2.56
C PHE A 116 -11.14 -6.28 2.09
N GLN A 117 -10.39 -5.98 1.01
CA GLN A 117 -10.26 -4.61 0.51
C GLN A 117 -11.61 -4.08 0.03
N ILE A 118 -11.86 -2.81 0.29
CA ILE A 118 -13.04 -2.05 -0.13
C ILE A 118 -12.66 -1.12 -1.27
N PRO A 119 -13.16 -1.35 -2.49
CA PRO A 119 -13.03 -0.41 -3.59
C PRO A 119 -13.94 0.81 -3.37
N LYS A 120 -13.45 1.98 -3.77
CA LYS A 120 -14.21 3.24 -3.80
C LYS A 120 -13.95 3.97 -5.10
N MET A 121 -15.00 4.43 -5.78
CA MET A 121 -14.89 5.26 -6.98
C MET A 121 -14.17 6.57 -6.68
N LYS A 122 -13.25 6.98 -7.55
CA LYS A 122 -12.76 8.37 -7.59
C LYS A 122 -13.81 9.27 -8.22
N GLU A 123 -13.82 10.55 -7.89
CA GLU A 123 -14.76 11.56 -8.42
C GLU A 123 -14.56 11.90 -9.91
N ILE A 124 -13.90 11.03 -10.67
CA ILE A 124 -13.62 11.23 -12.08
C ILE A 124 -14.87 10.81 -12.88
N SER A 125 -15.39 11.73 -13.68
CA SER A 125 -16.51 11.46 -14.59
C SER A 125 -16.07 10.47 -15.66
N VAL A 126 -16.42 9.19 -15.50
CA VAL A 126 -16.09 8.18 -16.50
C VAL A 126 -17.13 8.22 -17.61
N SER A 127 -16.69 8.34 -18.87
CA SER A 127 -17.58 8.15 -20.01
C SER A 127 -18.03 6.68 -20.02
N LYS A 128 -19.31 6.43 -19.76
CA LYS A 128 -19.92 5.08 -19.67
C LYS A 128 -19.80 4.24 -20.96
N THR A 129 -19.28 4.82 -22.04
CA THR A 129 -19.21 4.23 -23.38
C THR A 129 -18.05 3.23 -23.59
N VAL A 130 -17.16 3.04 -22.61
CA VAL A 130 -15.95 2.19 -22.77
C VAL A 130 -16.07 0.84 -22.04
N PHE A 131 -17.01 0.68 -21.11
CA PHE A 131 -17.15 -0.57 -20.33
C PHE A 131 -18.22 -1.50 -20.89
N ASN A 132 -17.93 -2.79 -20.87
CA ASN A 132 -18.95 -3.81 -21.09
C ASN A 132 -19.91 -3.91 -19.88
N GLU A 133 -21.06 -4.58 -20.06
CA GLU A 133 -22.09 -4.72 -19.03
C GLU A 133 -21.54 -5.32 -17.73
N THR A 134 -20.62 -6.28 -17.83
CA THR A 134 -20.03 -6.95 -16.65
C THR A 134 -19.23 -5.98 -15.78
N TYR A 135 -18.49 -5.04 -16.39
CA TYR A 135 -17.79 -3.98 -15.65
C TYR A 135 -18.78 -3.00 -15.02
N LEU A 136 -19.82 -2.62 -15.75
CA LEU A 136 -20.84 -1.70 -15.23
C LEU A 136 -21.56 -2.30 -14.02
N ASP A 137 -21.86 -3.59 -14.03
CA ASP A 137 -22.47 -4.28 -12.88
C ASP A 137 -21.58 -4.20 -11.63
N VAL A 138 -20.27 -4.44 -11.79
CA VAL A 138 -19.32 -4.34 -10.67
C VAL A 138 -19.19 -2.90 -10.21
N ILE A 139 -19.04 -1.95 -11.14
CA ILE A 139 -18.95 -0.51 -10.81
C ILE A 139 -20.17 -0.05 -10.02
N ASN A 140 -21.39 -0.52 -10.36
CA ASN A 140 -22.62 -0.18 -9.65
C ASN A 140 -22.63 -0.71 -8.20
N GLU A 141 -21.84 -1.74 -7.89
CA GLU A 141 -21.70 -2.28 -6.53
C GLU A 141 -20.58 -1.61 -5.71
N ILE A 142 -19.68 -0.84 -6.36
CA ILE A 142 -18.60 -0.10 -5.71
C ILE A 142 -19.16 1.16 -5.04
N ASP A 143 -19.56 1.01 -3.78
CA ASP A 143 -20.13 2.08 -2.95
C ASP A 143 -19.16 2.65 -1.90
N GLY A 144 -17.91 2.16 -1.88
CA GLY A 144 -16.93 2.52 -0.87
C GLY A 144 -17.20 1.93 0.52
N LYS A 145 -18.10 0.96 0.65
CA LYS A 145 -18.45 0.30 1.93
C LYS A 145 -18.31 -1.22 1.87
N LYS A 146 -18.62 -1.83 0.73
CA LYS A 146 -18.51 -3.29 0.55
C LYS A 146 -17.09 -3.70 0.18
N SER A 147 -16.60 -4.74 0.81
CA SER A 147 -15.37 -5.44 0.44
C SER A 147 -15.53 -6.20 -0.87
N ILE A 148 -14.42 -6.55 -1.52
CA ILE A 148 -14.38 -7.39 -2.73
C ILE A 148 -15.14 -8.71 -2.48
N LYS A 149 -15.01 -9.31 -1.29
CA LYS A 149 -15.75 -10.51 -0.88
C LYS A 149 -17.27 -10.27 -0.83
N GLU A 150 -17.71 -9.18 -0.21
CA GLU A 150 -19.13 -8.83 -0.10
C GLU A 150 -19.74 -8.54 -1.50
N ILE A 151 -18.98 -7.90 -2.40
CA ILE A 151 -19.39 -7.66 -3.79
C ILE A 151 -19.54 -8.99 -4.54
N SER A 152 -18.54 -9.87 -4.47
CA SER A 152 -18.58 -11.20 -5.09
C SER A 152 -19.78 -12.02 -4.62
N GLN A 153 -20.03 -12.06 -3.32
CA GLN A 153 -21.17 -12.78 -2.74
C GLN A 153 -22.51 -12.21 -3.20
N LYS A 154 -22.66 -10.89 -3.21
CA LYS A 154 -23.90 -10.24 -3.63
C LYS A 154 -24.20 -10.45 -5.11
N MET A 155 -23.16 -10.44 -5.95
CA MET A 155 -23.30 -10.64 -7.39
C MET A 155 -23.39 -12.12 -7.79
N GLY A 156 -23.13 -13.05 -6.88
CA GLY A 156 -23.06 -14.48 -7.18
C GLY A 156 -21.93 -14.84 -8.17
N LYS A 157 -20.87 -14.03 -8.24
CA LYS A 157 -19.73 -14.22 -9.17
C LYS A 157 -18.49 -14.75 -8.44
N PRO A 158 -17.64 -15.57 -9.08
CA PRO A 158 -16.38 -16.02 -8.51
C PRO A 158 -15.50 -14.86 -8.00
N LEU A 159 -14.85 -15.06 -6.86
CA LEU A 159 -14.02 -14.03 -6.23
C LEU A 159 -12.90 -13.55 -7.16
N ASP A 160 -12.28 -14.46 -7.91
CA ASP A 160 -11.16 -14.14 -8.81
C ASP A 160 -11.61 -13.30 -10.02
N ASP A 161 -12.83 -13.49 -10.51
CA ASP A 161 -13.41 -12.67 -11.58
C ASP A 161 -13.61 -11.23 -11.09
N ILE A 162 -14.16 -11.06 -9.87
CA ILE A 162 -14.32 -9.74 -9.27
C ILE A 162 -12.95 -9.10 -9.01
N LYS A 163 -11.97 -9.84 -8.46
CA LYS A 163 -10.60 -9.33 -8.29
C LYS A 163 -10.00 -8.87 -9.61
N THR A 164 -10.21 -9.61 -10.70
CA THR A 164 -9.71 -9.21 -12.02
C THR A 164 -10.29 -7.88 -12.47
N ILE A 165 -11.61 -7.70 -12.33
CA ILE A 165 -12.29 -6.44 -12.69
C ILE A 165 -11.82 -5.30 -11.79
N ILE A 166 -11.75 -5.50 -10.47
CA ILE A 166 -11.26 -4.50 -9.52
C ILE A 166 -9.81 -4.12 -9.81
N SER A 167 -8.95 -5.08 -10.17
CA SER A 167 -7.57 -4.83 -10.58
C SER A 167 -7.52 -3.92 -11.81
N ASN A 168 -8.31 -4.21 -12.84
CA ASN A 168 -8.37 -3.39 -14.04
C ASN A 168 -8.90 -1.97 -13.76
N LEU A 169 -9.91 -1.83 -12.90
CA LEU A 169 -10.44 -0.52 -12.48
C LEU A 169 -9.42 0.28 -11.68
N LEU A 170 -8.63 -0.38 -10.83
CA LEU A 170 -7.57 0.24 -10.04
C LEU A 170 -6.42 0.71 -10.94
N TRP A 171 -5.99 -0.14 -11.88
CA TRP A 171 -4.98 0.20 -12.89
C TRP A 171 -5.41 1.34 -13.79
N SER A 172 -6.72 1.42 -14.11
CA SER A 172 -7.30 2.54 -14.85
C SER A 172 -7.48 3.79 -13.99
N GLU A 173 -7.00 3.77 -12.74
CA GLU A 173 -7.11 4.83 -11.74
C GLU A 173 -8.54 5.28 -11.39
N LEU A 174 -9.55 4.47 -11.72
CA LEU A 174 -10.96 4.80 -11.52
C LEU A 174 -11.43 4.60 -10.09
N ILE A 175 -10.72 3.73 -9.36
CA ILE A 175 -11.02 3.41 -7.98
C ILE A 175 -9.78 3.58 -7.09
N THR A 176 -10.02 3.63 -5.79
CA THR A 176 -9.03 3.45 -4.74
C THR A 176 -9.42 2.26 -3.87
N LEU A 177 -8.44 1.62 -3.24
CA LEU A 177 -8.68 0.56 -2.26
C LEU A 177 -8.50 1.07 -0.84
N SER A 178 -9.32 0.55 0.05
CA SER A 178 -9.36 0.85 1.48
C SER A 178 -9.68 -0.43 2.24
N GLU A 179 -9.65 -0.41 3.56
CA GLU A 179 -10.08 -1.52 4.41
C GLU A 179 -10.92 -1.00 5.60
N LYS A 180 -11.79 -1.84 6.18
CA LYS A 180 -12.57 -1.42 7.35
C LYS A 180 -11.64 -1.25 8.55
N VAL A 181 -11.65 -0.05 9.12
CA VAL A 181 -10.91 0.28 10.34
C VAL A 181 -11.88 0.72 11.42
N TYR A 182 -11.86 0.00 12.53
CA TYR A 182 -12.68 0.24 13.72
C TYR A 182 -11.90 1.05 14.77
N ALA A 183 -12.62 1.57 15.77
CA ALA A 183 -12.00 2.38 16.81
C ALA A 183 -11.09 1.55 17.74
N ASP A 184 -11.41 0.27 17.90
CA ASP A 184 -10.70 -0.65 18.79
C ASP A 184 -9.59 -1.43 18.07
N ASP A 185 -9.38 -1.20 16.76
CA ASP A 185 -8.32 -1.84 16.00
C ASP A 185 -6.95 -1.36 16.46
N ILE A 186 -5.96 -2.25 16.39
CA ILE A 186 -4.57 -2.00 16.76
C ILE A 186 -3.69 -2.40 15.58
N PHE A 187 -2.75 -1.53 15.22
CA PHE A 187 -1.87 -1.71 14.06
C PHE A 187 -0.42 -1.75 14.47
N GLU A 188 0.34 -2.69 13.88
CA GLU A 188 1.78 -2.80 14.04
C GLU A 188 2.48 -2.36 12.75
N PRO A 189 3.57 -1.57 12.83
CA PRO A 189 4.30 -1.13 11.66
C PRO A 189 5.10 -2.29 11.03
N LYS A 190 5.02 -2.42 9.72
CA LYS A 190 5.90 -3.29 8.94
C LYS A 190 7.17 -2.55 8.52
N ARG A 191 8.16 -3.33 8.08
CA ARG A 191 9.46 -2.83 7.61
C ARG A 191 9.33 -1.67 6.60
N ASP A 192 8.37 -1.77 5.69
CA ASP A 192 8.24 -0.79 4.60
C ASP A 192 7.69 0.56 5.07
N LEU A 193 6.99 0.59 6.21
CA LEU A 193 6.58 1.86 6.82
C LEU A 193 7.78 2.67 7.30
N PHE A 194 8.80 2.02 7.87
CA PHE A 194 10.01 2.70 8.30
C PHE A 194 10.74 3.36 7.12
N TYR A 195 10.79 2.70 5.96
CA TYR A 195 11.34 3.30 4.74
C TYR A 195 10.51 4.48 4.25
N LEU A 196 9.18 4.37 4.29
CA LEU A 196 8.28 5.47 3.90
C LEU A 196 8.46 6.70 4.81
N ILE A 197 8.51 6.49 6.13
CA ILE A 197 8.70 7.56 7.12
C ILE A 197 10.07 8.22 6.92
N ARG A 198 11.12 7.41 6.69
CA ARG A 198 12.51 7.90 6.54
C ARG A 198 12.74 8.63 5.21
N THR A 199 12.20 8.14 4.10
CA THR A 199 12.37 8.78 2.78
C THR A 199 11.64 10.12 2.70
N LYS A 200 10.53 10.28 3.43
CA LYS A 200 9.86 11.59 3.61
C LYS A 200 10.64 12.56 4.52
N ASN A 201 11.65 12.11 5.26
CA ASN A 201 12.43 12.90 6.24
C ASN A 201 13.89 13.19 5.83
N LEU A 202 14.34 12.81 4.63
CA LEU A 202 15.77 12.89 4.25
C LEU A 202 16.23 14.25 3.68
N ASP A 203 15.35 15.25 3.53
CA ASP A 203 15.73 16.62 3.19
C ASP A 203 15.56 17.56 4.40
N SER A 204 16.40 17.38 5.42
CA SER A 204 16.43 18.26 6.60
C SER A 204 17.03 19.65 6.34
N GLU A 205 17.43 19.97 5.10
CA GLU A 205 18.05 21.27 4.80
C GLU A 205 17.29 22.15 3.80
N LYS A 206 16.15 21.74 3.22
CA LYS A 206 15.41 22.61 2.26
C LYS A 206 13.88 22.58 2.24
N VAL A 207 13.20 21.85 3.12
CA VAL A 207 11.72 21.76 3.05
C VAL A 207 11.04 22.37 4.29
N GLU A 208 11.49 23.55 4.71
CA GLU A 208 10.65 24.46 5.47
C GLU A 208 9.99 25.42 4.46
N LEU A 209 8.73 25.14 4.10
CA LEU A 209 7.66 26.12 3.84
C LEU A 209 6.42 25.56 3.11
N GLU A 210 6.41 24.31 2.59
CA GLU A 210 5.27 23.79 1.81
C GLU A 210 4.78 22.37 2.16
N LEU A 211 5.11 21.85 3.36
CA LEU A 211 4.40 20.67 3.88
C LEU A 211 3.08 21.14 4.51
N ILE A 212 2.02 21.17 3.69
CA ILE A 212 0.62 21.36 4.10
C ILE A 212 0.39 20.62 5.43
N GLU A 213 -0.17 21.29 6.44
CA GLU A 213 -0.38 20.76 7.80
C GLU A 213 -0.98 19.34 7.83
N GLU A 214 -1.82 19.01 6.84
CA GLU A 214 -2.43 17.70 6.63
C GLU A 214 -1.39 16.58 6.39
N LYS A 215 -0.33 16.84 5.61
CA LYS A 215 0.77 15.87 5.36
C LYS A 215 1.67 15.68 6.58
N LEU A 216 1.84 16.72 7.39
CA LEU A 216 2.58 16.62 8.66
C LEU A 216 1.80 15.80 9.69
N GLY A 217 0.48 15.97 9.75
CA GLY A 217 -0.40 15.16 10.60
C GLY A 217 -0.39 13.68 10.22
N GLU A 218 -0.44 13.37 8.93
CA GLU A 218 -0.33 12.00 8.42
C GLU A 218 0.99 11.34 8.82
N HIS A 219 2.12 12.03 8.61
CA HIS A 219 3.44 11.49 8.91
C HIS A 219 3.62 11.18 10.40
N LYS A 220 3.24 12.11 11.28
CA LYS A 220 3.29 11.89 12.73
C LYS A 220 2.34 10.78 13.20
N LEU A 221 1.16 10.66 12.58
CA LEU A 221 0.24 9.56 12.87
C LEU A 221 0.90 8.21 12.57
N LEU A 222 1.56 8.08 11.42
CA LEU A 222 2.26 6.86 11.03
C LEU A 222 3.43 6.52 11.96
N GLU A 223 4.17 7.52 12.43
CA GLU A 223 5.24 7.34 13.42
C GLU A 223 4.74 6.85 14.78
N ALA A 224 3.50 7.19 15.15
CA ALA A 224 2.90 6.77 16.42
C ALA A 224 2.33 5.34 16.41
N ILE A 225 2.34 4.64 15.27
CA ILE A 225 1.89 3.26 15.16
C ILE A 225 2.95 2.33 15.76
N ASP A 226 2.63 1.67 16.87
CA ASP A 226 3.55 0.86 17.67
C ASP A 226 3.05 -0.56 17.95
N GLY A 227 1.85 -0.90 17.49
CA GLY A 227 1.22 -2.19 17.77
C GLY A 227 0.67 -2.32 19.19
N PHE A 228 0.49 -1.24 19.93
CA PHE A 228 -0.08 -1.25 21.29
C PHE A 228 -1.29 -0.34 21.45
N LYS A 229 -1.38 0.73 20.65
CA LYS A 229 -2.49 1.70 20.74
C LYS A 229 -3.66 1.33 19.85
N THR A 230 -4.87 1.51 20.37
CA THR A 230 -6.09 1.46 19.55
C THR A 230 -6.18 2.71 18.68
N VAL A 231 -6.94 2.64 17.58
CA VAL A 231 -7.29 3.80 16.75
C VAL A 231 -7.92 4.92 17.58
N TYR A 232 -8.75 4.57 18.56
CA TYR A 232 -9.32 5.52 19.50
C TYR A 232 -8.25 6.23 20.33
N ASN A 233 -7.30 5.49 20.90
CA ASN A 233 -6.21 6.08 21.69
C ASN A 233 -5.32 6.99 20.83
N LEU A 234 -5.01 6.57 19.59
CA LEU A 234 -4.33 7.44 18.62
C LEU A 234 -5.10 8.75 18.40
N SER A 235 -6.43 8.69 18.26
CA SER A 235 -7.24 9.91 18.07
C SER A 235 -7.21 10.90 19.24
N LYS A 236 -6.78 10.47 20.44
CA LYS A 236 -6.57 11.37 21.58
C LYS A 236 -5.22 12.07 21.54
N GLU A 237 -4.22 11.45 20.93
CA GLU A 237 -2.86 12.01 20.78
C GLU A 237 -2.77 13.01 19.61
N PHE A 238 -3.67 12.90 18.63
CA PHE A 238 -3.70 13.74 17.43
C PHE A 238 -4.96 14.62 17.39
N PRO A 239 -5.07 15.67 18.24
CA PRO A 239 -6.28 16.51 18.31
C PRO A 239 -6.58 17.27 17.01
N ASN A 240 -5.57 17.43 16.14
CA ASN A 240 -5.70 18.09 14.84
C ASN A 240 -6.27 17.16 13.75
N LEU A 241 -6.46 15.87 14.05
CA LEU A 241 -7.07 14.90 13.15
C LEU A 241 -8.32 14.31 13.80
N SER A 242 -9.44 14.36 13.10
CA SER A 242 -10.64 13.64 13.53
C SER A 242 -10.40 12.13 13.51
N ILE A 243 -11.13 11.39 14.36
CA ILE A 243 -11.10 9.92 14.33
C ILE A 243 -11.49 9.37 12.95
N TYR A 244 -12.29 10.10 12.18
CA TYR A 244 -12.64 9.74 10.81
C TYR A 244 -11.43 9.83 9.87
N GLU A 245 -10.66 10.91 9.95
CA GLU A 245 -9.44 11.08 9.15
C GLU A 245 -8.37 10.06 9.51
N ILE A 246 -8.18 9.77 10.80
CA ILE A 246 -7.26 8.72 11.25
C ILE A 246 -7.67 7.37 10.68
N LYS A 247 -8.95 6.98 10.81
CA LYS A 247 -9.47 5.74 10.22
C LYS A 247 -9.26 5.70 8.72
N ARG A 248 -9.49 6.80 8.01
CA ARG A 248 -9.29 6.92 6.56
C ARG A 248 -7.82 6.69 6.18
N LEU A 249 -6.87 7.30 6.90
CA LEU A 249 -5.45 7.15 6.66
C LEU A 249 -4.98 5.72 6.93
N LEU A 250 -5.32 5.17 8.11
CA LEU A 250 -4.96 3.80 8.47
C LEU A 250 -5.58 2.79 7.50
N SER A 251 -6.83 3.00 7.11
CA SER A 251 -7.53 2.20 6.10
C SER A 251 -6.81 2.16 4.75
N PHE A 252 -6.28 3.30 4.31
CA PHE A 252 -5.48 3.39 3.11
C PHE A 252 -4.15 2.65 3.23
N TYR A 253 -3.42 2.82 4.34
CA TYR A 253 -2.12 2.18 4.53
C TYR A 253 -2.23 0.67 4.78
N LEU A 254 -3.28 0.24 5.48
CA LEU A 254 -3.60 -1.16 5.70
C LEU A 254 -3.96 -1.86 4.37
N SER A 255 -4.74 -1.20 3.51
CA SER A 255 -5.11 -1.77 2.20
C SER A 255 -3.93 -2.04 1.29
N LYS A 256 -2.77 -1.40 1.50
CA LYS A 256 -1.54 -1.68 0.76
C LYS A 256 -0.84 -2.95 1.21
N GLY A 257 -1.13 -3.47 2.40
CA GLY A 257 -0.60 -4.72 2.96
C GLY A 257 0.88 -4.69 3.37
N SER A 258 1.68 -3.76 2.84
CA SER A 258 3.13 -3.66 3.07
C SER A 258 3.52 -2.73 4.23
N TYR A 259 2.66 -1.78 4.63
CA TYR A 259 3.02 -0.74 5.59
C TYR A 259 2.61 -1.06 7.03
N ILE A 260 1.38 -1.51 7.24
CA ILE A 260 0.86 -1.84 8.57
C ILE A 260 0.06 -3.13 8.50
N GLU A 261 -0.08 -3.80 9.64
CA GLU A 261 -0.97 -4.94 9.81
C GLU A 261 -1.76 -4.86 11.09
N LYS A 262 -2.95 -5.47 11.07
CA LYS A 262 -3.83 -5.53 12.23
C LYS A 262 -3.35 -6.62 13.20
N VAL A 263 -3.34 -6.28 14.49
CA VAL A 263 -2.85 -7.16 15.54
C VAL A 263 -3.85 -7.24 16.68
N GLU A 264 -4.01 -8.43 17.22
CA GLU A 264 -4.73 -8.67 18.47
C GLU A 264 -3.76 -8.72 19.64
N LEU A 265 -4.13 -8.00 20.71
CA LEU A 265 -3.38 -7.99 21.96
C LEU A 265 -3.97 -8.97 22.96
N PHE A 266 -3.09 -9.75 23.57
CA PHE A 266 -3.37 -10.71 24.63
C PHE A 266 -2.63 -10.23 25.89
N PRO A 267 -3.27 -9.43 26.76
CA PRO A 267 -2.63 -8.89 27.94
C PRO A 267 -2.42 -9.95 29.02
N GLN A 268 -1.26 -9.87 29.66
CA GLN A 268 -0.90 -10.61 30.84
C GLN A 268 -0.49 -9.62 31.93
N ILE A 269 -1.19 -9.60 33.06
CA ILE A 269 -0.85 -8.74 34.20
C ILE A 269 0.15 -9.49 35.08
N ILE A 270 1.30 -8.86 35.34
CA ILE A 270 2.38 -9.47 36.13
C ILE A 270 2.17 -9.19 37.62
N ASN A 271 1.79 -7.97 37.98
CA ASN A 271 1.51 -7.55 39.35
C ASN A 271 0.77 -6.22 39.35
N ILE A 272 -0.24 -6.03 40.20
CA ILE A 272 -0.88 -4.72 40.41
C ILE A 272 -0.21 -4.06 41.62
N ASN A 273 0.34 -2.85 41.44
CA ASN A 273 0.81 -2.03 42.56
C ASN A 273 -0.31 -1.06 42.96
N ASP A 274 -0.74 -1.09 44.22
CA ASP A 274 -1.80 -0.23 44.77
C ASP A 274 -1.53 1.26 44.54
N GLU A 275 -0.26 1.67 44.44
CA GLU A 275 0.13 3.06 44.14
C GLU A 275 -0.38 3.56 42.77
N SER A 276 -0.62 2.64 41.81
CA SER A 276 -1.13 2.99 40.47
C SER A 276 -2.66 3.10 40.39
N LEU A 277 -3.38 2.78 41.48
CA LEU A 277 -4.84 2.77 41.54
C LEU A 277 -5.45 3.97 42.27
N GLY A 278 -4.61 4.87 42.82
CA GLY A 278 -5.03 5.90 43.78
C GLY A 278 -6.08 6.92 43.27
N ASP A 279 -6.16 7.13 41.95
CA ASP A 279 -7.08 8.09 41.31
C ASP A 279 -8.23 7.41 40.53
N LEU A 280 -8.44 6.11 40.73
CA LEU A 280 -9.45 5.36 39.99
C LEU A 280 -10.86 5.51 40.58
N THR A 281 -11.86 5.55 39.70
CA THR A 281 -13.26 5.46 40.12
C THR A 281 -13.57 4.07 40.69
N THR A 282 -14.66 3.93 41.43
CA THR A 282 -15.12 2.61 41.92
C THR A 282 -15.30 1.60 40.77
N GLU A 283 -15.79 2.06 39.61
CA GLU A 283 -15.94 1.20 38.42
C GLU A 283 -14.59 0.78 37.84
N ASP A 284 -13.63 1.70 37.77
CA ASP A 284 -12.27 1.41 37.31
C ASP A 284 -11.55 0.40 38.24
N LEU A 285 -11.77 0.49 39.55
CA LEU A 285 -11.24 -0.47 40.54
C LEU A 285 -11.85 -1.86 40.38
N VAL A 286 -13.18 -1.94 40.17
CA VAL A 286 -13.84 -3.23 39.90
C VAL A 286 -13.28 -3.87 38.63
N LEU A 287 -13.04 -3.05 37.60
CA LEU A 287 -12.44 -3.51 36.36
C LEU A 287 -10.99 -3.96 36.57
N SER A 288 -10.16 -3.23 37.32
CA SER A 288 -8.77 -3.60 37.57
C SER A 288 -8.64 -4.96 38.28
N TYR A 289 -9.43 -5.20 39.33
CA TYR A 289 -9.45 -6.50 40.01
C TYR A 289 -9.98 -7.63 39.14
N SER A 290 -10.95 -7.33 38.26
CA SER A 290 -11.46 -8.33 37.31
C SER A 290 -10.39 -8.72 36.28
N LEU A 291 -9.61 -7.73 35.80
CA LEU A 291 -8.53 -7.96 34.86
C LEU A 291 -7.37 -8.72 35.49
N GLU A 292 -7.01 -8.44 36.74
CA GLU A 292 -5.93 -9.15 37.47
C GLU A 292 -6.11 -10.67 37.43
N ASN A 293 -7.35 -11.12 37.62
CA ASN A 293 -7.68 -12.54 37.71
C ASN A 293 -7.81 -13.24 36.35
N ILE A 294 -7.94 -12.47 35.25
CA ILE A 294 -8.34 -12.99 33.94
C ILE A 294 -7.27 -12.74 32.85
N CYS A 295 -6.45 -11.70 33.00
CA CYS A 295 -5.39 -11.36 32.06
C CYS A 295 -4.15 -12.22 32.30
N ASP A 296 -4.17 -13.42 31.74
CA ASP A 296 -3.07 -14.41 31.78
C ASP A 296 -2.28 -14.51 30.46
N GLY A 297 -2.67 -13.73 29.44
CA GLY A 297 -2.08 -13.78 28.10
C GLY A 297 -2.75 -14.76 27.12
N GLU A 298 -3.84 -15.43 27.51
CA GLU A 298 -4.57 -16.38 26.65
C GLU A 298 -5.81 -15.77 25.98
N LEU A 299 -6.41 -14.74 26.59
CA LEU A 299 -7.56 -14.04 26.03
C LEU A 299 -7.14 -12.74 25.32
N SER A 300 -7.70 -12.51 24.14
CA SER A 300 -7.58 -11.25 23.42
C SER A 300 -8.38 -10.15 24.12
N LEU A 301 -8.09 -8.88 23.83
CA LEU A 301 -8.88 -7.75 24.32
C LEU A 301 -10.39 -7.87 23.99
N GLU A 302 -10.72 -8.39 22.81
CA GLU A 302 -12.11 -8.62 22.41
C GLU A 302 -12.78 -9.69 23.28
N ASN A 303 -12.10 -10.82 23.50
CA ASN A 303 -12.62 -11.88 24.36
C ASN A 303 -12.72 -11.44 25.83
N LEU A 304 -11.80 -10.61 26.31
CA LEU A 304 -11.88 -9.99 27.63
C LEU A 304 -13.08 -9.06 27.74
N SER A 305 -13.34 -8.24 26.71
CA SER A 305 -14.49 -7.35 26.64
C SER A 305 -15.80 -8.13 26.77
N ILE A 306 -15.93 -9.24 26.05
CA ILE A 306 -17.11 -10.12 26.12
C ILE A 306 -17.23 -10.78 27.51
N LYS A 307 -16.12 -11.28 28.06
CA LYS A 307 -16.11 -12.05 29.30
C LYS A 307 -16.41 -11.20 30.54
N ILE A 308 -15.87 -9.98 30.59
CA ILE A 308 -15.98 -9.09 31.74
C ILE A 308 -17.16 -8.12 31.56
N GLY A 309 -17.63 -7.92 30.32
CA GLY A 309 -18.77 -7.04 30.01
C GLY A 309 -18.41 -5.56 29.91
N PHE A 310 -17.12 -5.24 29.82
CA PHE A 310 -16.64 -3.86 29.67
C PHE A 310 -16.16 -3.60 28.23
N PRO A 311 -16.38 -2.40 27.67
CA PRO A 311 -15.82 -2.02 26.37
C PRO A 311 -14.29 -2.13 26.31
N ILE A 312 -13.75 -2.49 25.14
CA ILE A 312 -12.30 -2.60 24.91
C ILE A 312 -11.56 -1.32 25.32
N ARG A 313 -12.14 -0.13 25.03
CA ARG A 313 -11.57 1.16 25.43
C ARG A 313 -11.35 1.29 26.95
N ASP A 314 -12.25 0.76 27.76
CA ASP A 314 -12.22 0.92 29.21
C ASP A 314 -11.22 -0.09 29.80
N ILE A 315 -11.20 -1.31 29.25
CA ILE A 315 -10.15 -2.31 29.53
C ILE A 315 -8.78 -1.74 29.20
N LYS A 316 -8.61 -1.17 27.99
CA LYS A 316 -7.33 -0.64 27.52
C LYS A 316 -6.87 0.55 28.35
N LYS A 317 -7.76 1.44 28.77
CA LYS A 317 -7.47 2.52 29.73
C LYS A 317 -6.82 1.97 31.00
N ILE A 318 -7.39 0.94 31.62
CA ILE A 318 -6.82 0.33 32.84
C ILE A 318 -5.47 -0.33 32.56
N LEU A 319 -5.35 -1.10 31.48
CA LEU A 319 -4.09 -1.76 31.15
C LEU A 319 -2.98 -0.74 30.83
N ASP A 320 -3.30 0.38 30.21
CA ASP A 320 -2.35 1.47 29.94
C ASP A 320 -1.91 2.16 31.24
N LEU A 321 -2.80 2.33 32.23
CA LEU A 321 -2.46 2.85 33.56
C LEU A 321 -1.53 1.91 34.34
N LEU A 322 -1.74 0.60 34.22
CA LEU A 322 -0.84 -0.40 34.79
C LEU A 322 0.54 -0.40 34.10
N GLY A 323 0.61 0.06 32.84
CA GLY A 323 1.85 0.34 32.13
C GLY A 323 2.83 -0.84 32.11
N LYS A 324 3.99 -0.67 32.74
CA LYS A 324 5.07 -1.69 32.82
C LYS A 324 4.66 -3.00 33.49
N HIS A 325 3.52 -3.02 34.16
CA HIS A 325 2.99 -4.19 34.84
C HIS A 325 2.13 -5.09 33.93
N VAL A 326 1.92 -4.67 32.67
CA VAL A 326 1.20 -5.45 31.66
C VAL A 326 2.17 -5.87 30.57
N PHE A 327 2.25 -7.17 30.34
CA PHE A 327 2.89 -7.76 29.17
C PHE A 327 1.85 -8.04 28.09
N TYR A 328 2.19 -7.81 26.82
CA TYR A 328 1.28 -8.09 25.70
C TYR A 328 1.88 -9.13 24.77
N LYS A 329 1.18 -10.26 24.62
CA LYS A 329 1.41 -11.18 23.52
C LYS A 329 0.60 -10.71 22.31
N LYS A 330 1.25 -10.64 21.15
CA LYS A 330 0.64 -10.20 19.89
C LYS A 330 0.29 -11.40 19.02
N LYS A 331 -0.89 -11.39 18.39
CA LYS A 331 -1.23 -12.31 17.30
C LYS A 331 -1.71 -11.52 16.08
N TYR A 332 -1.23 -11.90 14.90
CA TYR A 332 -1.54 -11.22 13.66
C TYR A 332 -2.86 -11.71 13.09
N VAL A 333 -3.74 -10.78 12.71
CA VAL A 333 -5.03 -11.08 12.09
C VAL A 333 -4.78 -11.28 10.58
N LYS A 334 -5.18 -12.44 10.04
CA LYS A 334 -5.01 -12.78 8.62
C LYS A 334 -6.20 -12.39 7.76
#